data_AF-K9E269-F1
#
_entry.id   AF-K9E269-F1
#
_cell.length_a   1.000
_cell.length_b   1.000
_cell.length_c   1.000
_cell.angle_alpha   90.00
_cell.angle_beta   90.00
_cell.angle_gamma   90.00
#
_symmetry.space_group_name_H-M   'P 1'
#
loop_
_entity.id
_entity.type
_entity.pdbx_description
1 polymer ?
#
loop_
_entity_poly.entity_id
_entity_poly.type
_entity_poly.pdbx_seq_one_letter_code
_entity_poly.pdbx_strand_id
1 'polypeptide(L)'
;MMSALFLSLSHKRNNHLEAAMTLAPTLSTLDSLKAGQSATVVQLAPHAQGGVDIQRRLMELGFVPGERIRVLKRVLGGPLAVKVGESTFALRRFEAALVSINSIKAD
;
A
#
# COMPACT_ATOMS: atom_id res chain seq x y z
N MET A 1 38.56 -46.70 -16.52
CA MET A 1 37.22 -46.79 -17.11
C MET A 1 36.40 -45.59 -16.65
N MET A 2 35.74 -44.93 -17.63
CA MET A 2 34.72 -43.85 -17.60
C MET A 2 34.95 -42.61 -16.69
N SER A 3 35.08 -41.38 -17.19
CA SER A 3 34.20 -40.51 -18.04
C SER A 3 33.04 -39.81 -17.30
N ALA A 4 32.87 -38.54 -17.69
CA ALA A 4 31.69 -37.65 -17.66
C ALA A 4 31.46 -36.70 -16.46
N LEU A 5 31.88 -35.43 -16.64
CA LEU A 5 31.07 -34.23 -16.92
C LEU A 5 29.61 -34.13 -16.42
N PHE A 6 29.23 -32.89 -16.03
CA PHE A 6 27.92 -32.19 -16.07
C PHE A 6 27.25 -31.73 -14.74
N LEU A 7 26.94 -30.41 -14.76
CA LEU A 7 25.90 -29.64 -14.06
C LEU A 7 24.66 -30.44 -13.59
N SER A 8 24.03 -30.01 -12.49
CA SER A 8 22.69 -29.36 -12.53
C SER A 8 22.06 -29.19 -11.13
N LEU A 9 21.33 -28.07 -10.99
CA LEU A 9 20.37 -27.71 -9.95
C LEU A 9 19.39 -28.82 -9.55
N SER A 10 19.04 -28.89 -8.26
CA SER A 10 17.65 -29.10 -7.81
C SER A 10 17.52 -28.78 -6.31
N HIS A 11 16.77 -27.75 -5.92
CA HIS A 11 15.35 -27.82 -5.59
C HIS A 11 15.05 -28.77 -4.42
N LYS A 12 14.89 -28.17 -3.22
CA LYS A 12 14.02 -28.57 -2.09
C LYS A 12 14.67 -28.26 -0.73
N ARG A 13 14.28 -27.14 -0.12
CA ARG A 13 14.21 -27.04 1.34
C ARG A 13 12.91 -26.35 1.71
N ASN A 14 11.88 -27.18 1.86
CA ASN A 14 10.70 -26.86 2.62
C ASN A 14 11.13 -26.91 4.10
N ASN A 15 10.99 -25.84 4.88
CA ASN A 15 10.55 -25.97 6.27
C ASN A 15 10.16 -24.60 6.86
N HIS A 16 8.94 -24.54 7.38
CA HIS A 16 8.53 -23.91 8.64
C HIS A 16 9.18 -22.57 9.04
N LEU A 17 8.45 -21.48 8.80
CA LEU A 17 8.48 -20.27 9.63
C LEU A 17 7.05 -19.80 9.89
N GLU A 18 6.23 -20.67 10.49
CA GLU A 18 5.05 -20.27 11.24
C GLU A 18 5.52 -19.89 12.64
N ALA A 19 5.53 -18.59 12.97
CA ALA A 19 5.12 -18.05 14.28
C ALA A 19 5.62 -16.60 14.47
N ALA A 20 4.64 -15.70 14.60
CA ALA A 20 4.73 -14.41 15.29
C ALA A 20 5.69 -13.36 14.71
N MET A 21 5.48 -12.95 13.46
CA MET A 21 5.88 -11.60 13.07
C MET A 21 4.82 -10.62 13.59
N THR A 22 5.07 -9.99 14.73
CA THR A 22 4.53 -8.67 15.04
C THR A 22 4.90 -7.78 13.85
N LEU A 23 3.97 -7.64 12.90
CA LEU A 23 4.24 -7.00 11.61
C LEU A 23 4.63 -5.55 11.86
N ALA A 24 5.90 -5.24 11.58
CA ALA A 24 6.37 -3.88 11.62
C ALA A 24 5.56 -3.07 10.61
N PRO A 25 4.93 -1.96 11.04
CA PRO A 25 4.21 -1.08 10.15
C PRO A 25 5.15 -0.52 9.09
N THR A 26 5.02 -0.95 7.82
CA THR A 26 5.82 -0.39 6.72
C THR A 26 5.21 0.95 6.29
N LEU A 27 5.92 2.04 6.55
CA LEU A 27 5.54 3.36 6.07
C LEU A 27 5.66 3.39 4.55
N SER A 28 4.58 3.73 3.85
CA SER A 28 4.52 3.82 2.39
C SER A 28 3.49 4.88 1.98
N THR A 29 3.22 5.04 0.69
CA THR A 29 2.19 5.96 0.18
C THR A 29 0.95 5.20 -0.30
N LEU A 30 -0.22 5.82 -0.23
CA LEU A 30 -1.48 5.21 -0.67
C LEU A 30 -1.46 4.81 -2.15
N ASP A 31 -0.72 5.52 -3.00
CA ASP A 31 -0.60 5.19 -4.42
C ASP A 31 0.12 3.85 -4.69
N SER A 32 0.78 3.26 -3.69
CA SER A 32 1.42 1.94 -3.78
C SER A 32 0.50 0.77 -3.39
N LEU A 33 -0.63 1.02 -2.73
CA LEU A 33 -1.54 -0.05 -2.25
C LEU A 33 -2.25 -0.77 -3.40
N LYS A 34 -2.30 -2.10 -3.35
CA LYS A 34 -3.06 -2.90 -4.32
C LYS A 34 -4.56 -2.84 -4.02
N ALA A 35 -5.39 -3.08 -5.05
CA ALA A 35 -6.82 -3.25 -4.84
C ALA A 35 -7.10 -4.37 -3.83
N GLY A 36 -8.07 -4.14 -2.94
CA GLY A 36 -8.39 -5.02 -1.83
C GLY A 36 -7.63 -4.72 -0.54
N GLN A 37 -6.47 -4.07 -0.60
CA GLN A 37 -5.64 -3.80 0.59
C GLN A 37 -6.16 -2.63 1.42
N SER A 38 -5.88 -2.70 2.72
CA SER A 38 -6.18 -1.66 3.69
C SER A 38 -4.92 -1.10 4.32
N ALA A 39 -5.03 0.12 4.85
CA ALA A 39 -3.96 0.78 5.57
C ALA A 39 -4.54 1.81 6.55
N THR A 40 -3.69 2.29 7.45
CA THR A 40 -4.00 3.41 8.33
C THR A 40 -3.26 4.65 7.83
N VAL A 41 -3.95 5.78 7.72
CA VAL A 41 -3.32 7.06 7.37
C VAL A 41 -2.38 7.49 8.51
N VAL A 42 -1.15 7.84 8.17
CA VAL A 42 -0.14 8.33 9.12
C VAL A 42 -0.03 9.84 9.06
N GLN A 43 0.12 10.39 7.85
CA GLN A 43 0.27 11.83 7.64
C GLN A 43 -0.01 12.21 6.18
N LEU A 44 -0.33 13.48 5.94
CA LEU A 44 -0.35 14.07 4.61
C LEU A 44 0.92 14.90 4.36
N ALA A 45 1.50 14.80 3.16
CA ALA A 45 2.66 15.60 2.78
C ALA A 45 2.33 17.11 2.77
N PRO A 46 3.14 17.98 3.41
CA PRO A 46 2.82 19.40 3.58
C PRO A 46 3.02 20.27 2.33
N HIS A 47 3.81 19.83 1.35
CA HIS A 47 4.22 20.64 0.18
C HIS A 47 4.18 19.87 -1.14
N ALA A 48 2.98 19.42 -1.51
CA ALA A 48 2.74 18.70 -2.74
C ALA A 48 2.56 19.62 -3.96
N GLN A 49 2.76 19.05 -5.16
CA GLN A 49 2.24 19.60 -6.41
C GLN A 49 0.70 19.67 -6.31
N GLY A 50 0.16 20.83 -5.93
CA GLY A 50 -1.24 21.03 -5.54
C GLY A 50 -1.46 21.93 -4.31
N GLY A 51 -0.40 22.28 -3.57
CA GLY A 51 -0.42 23.30 -2.52
C GLY A 51 -1.09 22.89 -1.19
N VAL A 52 -1.28 23.86 -0.31
CA VAL A 52 -1.98 23.70 0.98
C VAL A 52 -3.45 23.30 0.78
N ASP A 53 -4.04 23.66 -0.36
CA ASP A 53 -5.44 23.41 -0.70
C ASP A 53 -5.75 21.91 -0.85
N ILE A 54 -4.87 21.13 -1.48
CA ILE A 54 -5.10 19.68 -1.62
C ILE A 54 -5.02 18.97 -0.27
N GLN A 55 -4.09 19.37 0.60
CA GLN A 55 -3.98 18.80 1.94
C GLN A 55 -5.25 19.05 2.75
N ARG A 56 -5.72 20.30 2.79
CA ARG A 56 -6.97 20.67 3.46
C ARG A 56 -8.15 19.84 2.94
N ARG A 57 -8.30 19.78 1.61
CA ARG A 57 -9.38 19.00 0.98
C ARG A 57 -9.31 17.51 1.36
N LEU A 58 -8.12 16.90 1.34
CA LEU A 58 -7.96 15.51 1.76
C LEU A 58 -8.39 15.31 3.22
N MET A 59 -8.06 16.24 4.12
CA MET A 59 -8.51 16.18 5.51
C MET A 59 -10.04 16.30 5.63
N GLU A 60 -10.66 17.20 4.87
CA GLU A 60 -12.13 17.37 4.82
C GLU A 60 -12.86 16.11 4.33
N LEU A 61 -12.23 15.35 3.42
CA LEU A 61 -12.73 14.06 2.94
C LEU A 61 -12.50 12.91 3.94
N GLY A 62 -11.78 13.14 5.03
CA GLY A 62 -11.50 12.16 6.08
C GLY A 62 -10.14 11.46 5.97
N PHE A 63 -9.23 11.89 5.08
CA PHE A 63 -7.85 11.37 5.07
C PHE A 63 -7.03 11.99 6.21
N VAL A 64 -7.38 11.64 7.44
CA VAL A 64 -6.76 12.14 8.67
C VAL A 64 -5.91 11.07 9.34
N PRO A 65 -4.85 11.43 10.08
CA PRO A 65 -4.04 10.46 10.83
C PRO A 65 -4.90 9.55 11.72
N GLY A 66 -4.64 8.25 11.66
CA GLY A 66 -5.39 7.22 12.38
C GLY A 66 -6.58 6.65 11.61
N GLU A 67 -7.06 7.29 10.55
CA GLU A 67 -8.19 6.79 9.76
C GLU A 67 -7.81 5.52 8.99
N ARG A 68 -8.71 4.53 9.02
CA ARG A 68 -8.55 3.29 8.25
C ARG A 68 -9.13 3.47 6.86
N ILE A 69 -8.32 3.16 5.86
CA ILE A 69 -8.71 3.27 4.46
C ILE A 69 -8.58 1.93 3.73
N ARG A 70 -9.31 1.78 2.63
CA ARG A 70 -9.24 0.59 1.77
C ARG A 70 -9.24 0.96 0.30
N VAL A 71 -8.32 0.41 -0.47
CA VAL A 71 -8.37 0.53 -1.93
C VAL A 71 -9.40 -0.46 -2.45
N LEU A 72 -10.49 0.04 -3.02
CA LEU A 72 -11.53 -0.78 -3.63
C LEU A 72 -11.12 -1.21 -5.04
N LYS A 73 -10.57 -0.27 -5.82
CA LYS A 73 -10.21 -0.50 -7.22
C LYS A 73 -9.06 0.42 -7.64
N ARG A 74 -8.23 -0.09 -8.56
CA ARG A 74 -7.22 0.69 -9.27
C ARG A 74 -7.50 0.64 -10.77
N VAL A 75 -7.56 1.79 -11.41
CA VAL A 75 -7.72 1.91 -12.86
C VAL A 75 -6.36 2.18 -13.49
N LEU A 76 -5.97 1.41 -14.50
CA LEU A 76 -4.71 1.63 -15.22
C LEU A 76 -4.72 3.01 -15.87
N GLY A 77 -3.76 3.87 -15.53
CA GLY A 77 -3.73 5.27 -16.00
C GLY A 77 -4.83 6.17 -15.43
N GLY A 78 -5.67 5.67 -14.52
CA GLY A 78 -6.80 6.38 -13.93
C GLY A 78 -6.72 6.55 -12.41
N PRO A 79 -7.79 7.03 -11.77
CA PRO A 79 -7.83 7.24 -10.32
C PRO A 79 -7.90 5.92 -9.54
N LEU A 80 -7.55 6.01 -8.26
CA LEU A 80 -7.75 4.97 -7.25
C LEU A 80 -9.10 5.20 -6.58
N ALA A 81 -9.96 4.18 -6.54
CA ALA A 81 -11.17 4.20 -5.74
C ALA A 81 -10.83 3.75 -4.31
N VAL A 82 -11.02 4.63 -3.34
CA VAL A 82 -10.63 4.43 -1.94
C VAL A 82 -11.85 4.63 -1.05
N LYS A 83 -12.11 3.66 -0.15
CA LYS A 83 -13.09 3.80 0.94
C LYS A 83 -12.40 4.43 2.16
N VAL A 84 -13.04 5.45 2.72
CA VAL A 84 -12.62 6.22 3.91
C VAL A 84 -13.87 6.42 4.77
N GLY A 85 -13.88 5.91 6.01
CA GLY A 85 -15.13 5.74 6.76
C GLY A 85 -16.19 5.02 5.93
N GLU A 86 -17.38 5.62 5.78
CA GLU A 86 -18.46 5.11 4.93
C GLU A 86 -18.47 5.66 3.50
N SER A 87 -17.57 6.58 3.17
CA SER A 87 -17.53 7.24 1.87
C SER A 87 -16.54 6.59 0.92
N THR A 88 -16.79 6.71 -0.38
CA THR A 88 -15.87 6.25 -1.43
C THR A 88 -15.44 7.43 -2.30
N PHE A 89 -14.14 7.58 -2.48
CA PHE A 89 -13.55 8.68 -3.23
C PHE A 89 -12.66 8.17 -4.36
N ALA A 90 -12.65 8.91 -5.47
CA ALA A 90 -11.71 8.70 -6.56
C ALA A 90 -10.51 9.65 -6.38
N LEU A 91 -9.37 9.11 -5.94
CA LEU A 91 -8.13 9.87 -5.80
C LEU A 91 -7.28 9.74 -7.06
N ARG A 92 -6.80 10.86 -7.57
CA ARG A 92 -5.75 10.83 -8.60
C ARG A 92 -4.47 10.27 -8.00
N ARG A 93 -3.62 9.69 -8.85
CA ARG A 93 -2.37 9.07 -8.41
C ARG A 93 -1.46 10.04 -7.64
N PHE A 94 -1.38 11.30 -8.09
CA PHE A 94 -0.57 12.30 -7.39
C PHE A 94 -1.14 12.66 -6.01
N GLU A 95 -2.47 12.69 -5.84
CA GLU A 95 -3.11 12.95 -4.54
C GLU A 95 -2.87 11.78 -3.58
N ALA A 96 -3.00 10.54 -4.08
CA ALA A 96 -2.71 9.33 -3.30
C ALA A 96 -1.22 9.24 -2.90
N ALA A 97 -0.30 9.79 -3.68
CA ALA A 97 1.12 9.84 -3.32
C ALA A 97 1.40 10.77 -2.14
N LEU A 98 0.46 11.66 -1.77
CA LEU A 98 0.60 12.57 -0.62
C LEU A 98 0.18 11.94 0.69
N VAL A 99 -0.59 10.85 0.64
CA VAL A 99 -1.12 10.17 1.81
C VAL A 99 -0.11 9.13 2.24
N SER A 100 0.64 9.44 3.31
CA SER A 100 1.49 8.46 3.98
C SER A 100 0.62 7.50 4.77
N ILE A 101 0.90 6.21 4.62
CA ILE A 101 0.12 5.13 5.19
C ILE A 101 1.02 4.13 5.89
N ASN A 102 0.42 3.47 6.87
CA ASN A 102 0.92 2.26 7.46
C ASN A 102 0.10 1.09 6.89
N SER A 103 0.72 0.25 6.05
CA SER A 103 0.00 -0.87 5.45
C SER A 103 -0.28 -1.95 6.49
N ILE A 104 -1.54 -2.37 6.57
CA ILE A 104 -1.93 -3.55 7.35
C ILE A 104 -2.04 -4.71 6.37
N LYS A 105 -1.25 -5.76 6.58
CA LYS A 105 -1.34 -6.96 5.77
C LYS A 105 -2.70 -7.60 6.05
N ALA A 106 -3.58 -7.61 5.04
CA ALA A 106 -4.82 -8.37 5.10
C ALA A 106 -4.46 -9.86 4.93
N ASP A 107 -5.06 -10.68 5.79
CA ASP A 107 -5.05 -12.15 5.77
C ASP A 107 -5.48 -12.70 4.40
#